data_AF-A0A9X0D6Z6-F1
#
_entry.id   AF-A0A9X0D6Z6-F1
#
_cell.length_a   1.000
_cell.length_b   1.000
_cell.length_c   1.000
_cell.angle_alpha   90.00
_cell.angle_beta   90.00
_cell.angle_gamma   90.00
#
_symmetry.space_group_name_H-M   'P 1'
#
loop_
_entity.id
_entity.type
_entity.pdbx_description
1 polymer ?
#
loop_
_entity_poly.entity_id
_entity_poly.type
_entity_poly.pdbx_seq_one_letter_code
_entity_poly.pdbx_strand_id
1 'polypeptide(L)'
;MERRRSTLEVELWIRGYGMARRKTQTGLTGGDGHQQRTDYVISSKATPGRYILYVEMAANGMFGAGKDGLINAPDPTREYTLSMAEIAVFDTTVYEVLMDLTVIIDLAKNLSQENPSSFSSSLHCK
;
A
#
# COMPACT_ATOMS: atom_id res chain seq x y z
N MET A 1 1.83 -28.04 -5.51
CA MET A 1 2.58 -27.44 -4.39
C MET A 1 2.29 -25.94 -4.42
N GLU A 2 1.20 -25.52 -3.77
CA GLU A 2 0.72 -24.13 -3.72
C GLU A 2 1.68 -23.33 -2.85
N ARG A 3 2.52 -22.48 -3.45
CA ARG A 3 3.42 -21.60 -2.69
C ARG A 3 2.56 -20.49 -2.08
N ARG A 4 2.20 -20.61 -0.79
CA ARG A 4 1.52 -19.53 -0.06
C ARG A 4 2.39 -18.27 -0.14
N ARG A 5 1.84 -17.20 -0.73
CA ARG A 5 2.49 -15.89 -0.82
C ARG A 5 2.54 -15.30 0.58
N SER A 6 3.71 -15.26 1.19
CA SER A 6 3.97 -14.60 2.47
C SER A 6 4.43 -13.18 2.19
N THR A 7 3.73 -12.20 2.75
CA THR A 7 3.98 -10.77 2.52
C THR A 7 4.91 -10.16 3.56
N LEU A 8 5.74 -9.20 3.13
CA LEU A 8 6.84 -8.57 3.87
C LEU A 8 6.44 -7.19 4.39
N GLU A 9 6.94 -6.82 5.56
CA GLU A 9 7.06 -5.42 5.96
C GLU A 9 8.37 -4.83 5.44
N VAL A 10 8.27 -3.65 4.86
CA VAL A 10 9.37 -2.99 4.16
C VAL A 10 9.48 -1.58 4.70
N GLU A 11 10.57 -1.25 5.37
CA GLU A 11 10.82 0.13 5.79
C GLU A 11 11.72 0.84 4.76
N LEU A 12 11.21 1.91 4.14
CA LEU A 12 11.98 2.61 3.12
C LEU A 12 12.92 3.65 3.76
N TRP A 13 14.23 3.43 3.61
CA TRP A 13 15.27 4.35 4.08
C TRP A 13 15.93 5.09 2.91
N ILE A 14 15.41 6.28 2.59
CA ILE A 14 15.98 7.10 1.51
C ILE A 14 17.28 7.75 1.98
N ARG A 15 18.42 7.15 1.59
CA ARG A 15 19.76 7.75 1.70
C ARG A 15 20.24 8.24 0.34
N GLY A 16 19.92 9.48 -0.01
CA GLY A 16 20.48 10.13 -1.20
C GLY A 16 21.86 10.72 -0.92
N TYR A 17 22.90 10.26 -1.64
CA TYR A 17 24.16 11.01 -1.77
C TYR A 17 23.87 12.29 -2.58
N GLY A 18 23.70 13.42 -1.88
CA GLY A 18 23.44 14.73 -2.48
C GLY A 18 22.18 15.44 -1.98
N MET A 19 21.30 14.76 -1.23
CA MET A 19 20.13 15.39 -0.62
C MET A 19 20.27 15.32 0.90
N ALA A 20 20.74 16.44 1.48
CA ALA A 20 21.07 16.56 2.89
C ALA A 20 19.83 16.61 3.79
N ARG A 21 19.05 15.52 3.90
CA ARG A 21 18.13 15.28 5.02
C ARG A 21 17.97 13.78 5.27
N ARG A 22 18.52 13.29 6.39
CA ARG A 22 18.08 12.03 7.01
C ARG A 22 16.67 12.25 7.54
N LYS A 23 15.65 12.00 6.71
CA LYS A 23 14.28 11.78 7.18
C LYS A 23 13.99 10.29 7.02
N THR A 24 13.53 9.64 8.08
CA THR A 24 12.85 8.35 7.93
C THR A 24 11.63 8.63 7.06
N GLN A 25 11.57 7.98 5.91
CA GLN A 25 10.55 8.24 4.91
C GLN A 25 9.70 6.99 4.78
N THR A 26 8.83 6.81 5.77
CA THR A 26 7.60 6.02 5.66
C THR A 26 7.79 4.50 5.53
N GLY A 27 7.14 3.74 6.41
CA GLY A 27 7.03 2.28 6.27
C GLY A 27 6.03 1.86 5.19
N LEU A 28 6.37 0.80 4.47
CA LEU A 28 5.52 0.03 3.57
C LEU A 28 5.15 -1.29 4.25
N THR A 29 3.91 -1.72 4.08
CA THR A 29 3.41 -2.95 4.69
C THR A 29 2.78 -3.78 3.60
N GLY A 30 3.36 -4.94 3.32
CA GLY A 30 2.73 -5.94 2.47
C GLY A 30 1.57 -6.64 3.20
N GLY A 31 0.64 -7.21 2.46
CA GLY A 31 -0.43 -8.03 3.00
C GLY A 31 -1.54 -8.17 1.97
N ASP A 32 -2.65 -8.77 2.38
CA ASP A 32 -3.90 -8.71 1.65
C ASP A 32 -4.88 -7.85 2.47
N GLY A 33 -5.65 -7.01 1.79
CA GLY A 33 -6.71 -6.19 2.41
C GLY A 33 -6.30 -4.77 2.78
N HIS A 34 -7.07 -4.15 3.67
CA HIS A 34 -7.10 -2.69 3.88
C HIS A 34 -5.90 -2.10 4.64
N GLN A 35 -5.02 -2.94 5.17
CA GLN A 35 -3.84 -2.51 5.94
C GLN A 35 -2.56 -2.49 5.09
N GLN A 36 -2.66 -2.86 3.81
CA GLN A 36 -1.53 -2.85 2.90
C GLN A 36 -1.14 -1.41 2.53
N ARG A 37 0.16 -1.19 2.41
CA ARG A 37 0.75 0.01 1.86
C ARG A 37 1.95 -0.35 0.98
N THR A 38 1.77 -0.27 -0.33
CA THR A 38 2.76 -0.64 -1.34
C THR A 38 3.49 0.55 -1.95
N ASP A 39 2.90 1.75 -1.87
CA ASP A 39 3.33 2.88 -2.68
C ASP A 39 4.07 3.94 -1.87
N TYR A 40 5.11 4.50 -2.49
CA TYR A 40 5.90 5.58 -1.94
C TYR A 40 6.20 6.66 -3.00
N VAL A 41 5.92 7.92 -2.67
CA VAL A 41 6.16 9.06 -3.56
C VAL A 41 7.63 9.49 -3.47
N ILE A 42 8.42 9.13 -4.48
CA ILE A 42 9.86 9.45 -4.57
C ILE A 42 10.10 10.95 -4.76
N SER A 43 9.33 11.61 -5.63
CA SER A 43 9.43 13.04 -5.89
C SER A 43 8.13 13.55 -6.50
N SER A 44 7.75 14.80 -6.20
CA SER A 44 6.65 15.50 -6.85
C SER A 44 7.03 16.09 -8.22
N LYS A 45 8.32 16.09 -8.56
CA LYS A 45 8.84 16.62 -9.82
C LYS A 45 9.85 15.68 -10.43
N ALA A 46 9.68 15.38 -11.72
CA ALA A 46 10.71 14.71 -12.50
C ALA A 46 11.91 15.65 -12.66
N THR A 47 13.00 15.34 -11.97
CA THR A 47 14.25 16.08 -12.11
C THR A 47 15.26 15.18 -12.82
N PRO A 48 15.96 15.69 -13.85
CA PRO A 48 16.95 14.91 -14.55
C PRO A 48 18.12 14.59 -13.60
N GLY A 49 18.53 13.33 -13.56
CA GLY A 49 19.61 12.89 -12.69
C GLY A 49 19.58 11.40 -12.39
N ARG A 50 20.56 10.93 -11.61
CA ARG A 50 20.63 9.56 -11.09
C ARG A 50 20.33 9.57 -9.60
N TYR A 51 19.36 8.78 -9.19
CA TYR A 51 19.01 8.56 -7.78
C TYR A 51 19.41 7.16 -7.36
N ILE A 52 19.92 7.03 -6.13
CA ILE A 52 20.15 5.73 -5.49
C ILE A 52 19.24 5.71 -4.26
N LEU A 53 18.32 4.74 -4.23
CA LEU A 53 17.39 4.52 -3.13
C LEU A 53 17.81 3.23 -2.42
N TYR A 54 17.71 3.24 -1.09
CA TYR A 54 17.94 2.07 -0.26
C TYR A 54 16.62 1.66 0.37
N VAL A 55 16.30 0.37 0.30
CA VAL A 55 15.09 -0.21 0.86
C VAL A 55 15.52 -1.20 1.93
N GLU A 56 15.07 -1.00 3.17
CA GLU A 56 15.30 -1.96 4.25
C GLU A 56 14.07 -2.86 4.34
N MET A 57 14.27 -4.17 4.31
CA MET A 57 13.17 -5.14 4.33
C MET A 57 13.30 -6.00 5.58
N ALA A 58 12.24 -6.06 6.36
CA ALA A 58 12.15 -6.98 7.49
C ALA A 58 11.43 -8.24 7.02
N ALA A 59 12.03 -9.40 7.28
CA ALA A 59 11.46 -10.71 6.93
C ALA A 59 10.37 -11.14 7.94
N ASN A 60 9.36 -10.28 8.12
CA ASN A 60 8.19 -10.49 8.97
C ASN A 60 6.97 -9.80 8.34
N GLY A 61 5.76 -10.21 8.74
CA GLY A 61 4.55 -9.44 8.45
C GLY A 61 4.24 -8.47 9.58
N MET A 62 3.19 -7.66 9.42
CA MET A 62 2.72 -6.68 10.42
C MET A 62 2.47 -7.26 11.82
N PHE A 63 2.15 -8.55 11.87
CA PHE A 63 1.91 -9.28 13.10
C PHE A 63 2.98 -10.35 13.35
N GLY A 64 4.20 -10.15 12.84
CA GLY A 64 5.33 -11.04 13.02
C GLY A 64 5.40 -12.19 12.00
N ALA A 65 6.09 -13.26 12.41
CA ALA A 65 6.39 -14.42 11.57
C ALA A 65 5.75 -15.72 12.12
N GLY A 66 4.63 -15.60 12.84
CA GLY A 66 3.95 -16.74 13.48
C GLY A 66 3.58 -17.86 12.49
N LYS A 67 3.85 -19.11 12.88
CA LYS A 67 3.45 -20.29 12.11
C LYS A 67 1.95 -20.54 12.24
N ASP A 68 1.22 -20.53 11.14
CA ASP A 68 -0.24 -20.83 11.09
C ASP A 68 -1.10 -20.00 12.07
N GLY A 69 -0.69 -18.78 12.42
CA GLY A 69 -1.47 -17.90 13.28
C GLY A 69 -0.76 -16.60 13.65
N LEU A 70 -1.53 -15.64 14.17
CA LEU A 70 -1.06 -14.29 14.52
C LEU A 70 -0.23 -14.24 15.81
N ILE A 71 -0.54 -15.11 16.77
CA ILE A 71 0.09 -15.12 18.11
C ILE A 71 0.99 -16.34 18.34
N ASN A 72 1.20 -17.13 17.30
CA ASN A 72 2.02 -18.34 17.38
C ASN A 72 3.51 -18.00 17.37
N ALA A 73 4.33 -18.95 17.81
CA ALA A 73 5.78 -18.81 17.76
C ALA A 73 6.26 -18.51 16.33
N PRO A 74 7.30 -17.65 16.16
CA PRO A 74 7.89 -17.35 14.86
C PRO A 74 8.41 -18.62 14.17
N ASP A 75 8.13 -18.76 12.87
CA ASP A 75 8.65 -19.86 12.06
C ASP A 75 10.03 -19.52 11.48
N PRO A 76 11.10 -20.23 11.87
CA PRO A 76 12.46 -19.97 11.36
C PRO A 76 12.63 -20.35 9.88
N THR A 77 11.70 -21.11 9.32
CA THR A 77 11.75 -21.58 7.92
C THR A 77 10.88 -20.74 6.99
N ARG A 78 10.29 -19.65 7.51
CA ARG A 78 9.41 -18.79 6.72
C ARG A 78 10.22 -18.00 5.71
N GLU A 79 9.98 -18.30 4.44
CA GLU A 79 10.51 -17.54 3.32
C GLU A 79 9.52 -16.47 2.88
N TYR A 80 10.04 -15.46 2.19
CA TYR A 80 9.27 -14.37 1.63
C TYR A 80 9.75 -14.10 0.20
N THR A 81 8.84 -13.64 -0.65
CA THR A 81 9.17 -13.35 -2.06
C THR A 81 8.85 -11.90 -2.38
N LEU A 82 9.79 -11.23 -3.06
CA LEU A 82 9.54 -9.93 -3.64
C LEU A 82 8.67 -10.10 -4.90
N SER A 83 7.42 -9.66 -4.85
CA SER A 83 6.48 -9.77 -5.96
C SER A 83 6.54 -8.60 -6.93
N MET A 84 6.85 -7.39 -6.44
CA MET A 84 6.78 -6.15 -7.21
C MET A 84 7.85 -5.18 -6.75
N ALA A 85 8.56 -4.57 -7.71
CA ALA A 85 9.54 -3.52 -7.48
C ALA A 85 9.63 -2.66 -8.73
N GLU A 86 8.70 -1.71 -8.86
CA GLU A 86 8.56 -0.85 -10.03
C GLU A 86 8.59 0.63 -9.67
N ILE A 87 8.89 1.46 -10.66
CA ILE A 87 8.79 2.92 -10.56
C ILE A 87 7.74 3.34 -11.59
N ALA A 88 6.67 3.96 -11.12
CA ALA A 88 5.58 4.45 -11.94
C ALA A 88 5.42 5.96 -11.79
N VAL A 89 4.83 6.58 -12.83
CA VAL A 89 4.37 7.97 -12.75
C VAL A 89 2.92 7.93 -12.29
N PHE A 90 2.63 8.64 -11.21
CA PHE A 90 1.29 8.71 -10.65
C PHE A 90 0.48 9.81 -11.34
N ASP A 91 -0.59 9.43 -12.02
CA ASP A 91 -1.57 10.36 -12.60
C ASP A 91 -2.64 10.67 -11.55
N THR A 92 -2.59 11.89 -11.01
CA THR A 92 -3.51 12.34 -9.97
C THR A 92 -4.94 12.44 -10.47
N THR A 93 -5.16 12.82 -11.74
CA THR A 93 -6.50 13.02 -12.30
C THR A 93 -7.22 11.69 -12.46
N VAL A 94 -6.51 10.66 -12.93
CA VAL A 94 -7.08 9.30 -13.02
C VAL A 94 -7.37 8.75 -11.62
N TYR A 95 -6.46 8.96 -10.68
CA TYR A 95 -6.63 8.50 -9.30
C TYR A 95 -7.82 9.15 -8.61
N GLU A 96 -8.00 10.47 -8.75
CA GLU A 96 -9.14 11.22 -8.18
C GLU A 96 -10.48 10.62 -8.65
N VAL A 97 -10.63 10.41 -9.95
CA VAL A 97 -11.84 9.80 -10.52
C VAL A 97 -12.06 8.38 -10.00
N LEU A 98 -10.98 7.59 -9.88
CA LEU A 98 -11.06 6.22 -9.37
C LEU A 98 -11.46 6.20 -7.89
N MET A 99 -10.94 7.11 -7.08
CA MET A 99 -11.31 7.26 -5.66
C MET A 99 -12.77 7.66 -5.51
N ASP A 100 -13.22 8.67 -6.26
CA ASP A 100 -14.62 9.11 -6.24
C ASP A 100 -15.58 7.96 -6.59
N LEU A 101 -15.25 7.20 -7.65
CA LEU A 101 -16.03 6.03 -8.06
C LEU A 101 -16.02 4.92 -7.01
N THR A 102 -14.87 4.67 -6.37
CA THR A 102 -14.75 3.68 -5.28
C THR A 102 -15.65 4.05 -4.11
N VAL A 103 -15.64 5.31 -3.68
CA VAL A 103 -16.49 5.82 -2.59
C VAL A 103 -17.96 5.70 -2.95
N ILE A 104 -18.37 6.07 -4.17
CA ILE A 104 -19.77 5.95 -4.62
C ILE A 104 -20.22 4.49 -4.62
N ILE A 105 -19.38 3.56 -5.09
CA ILE A 105 -19.68 2.13 -5.08
C ILE A 105 -19.83 1.61 -3.65
N ASP A 106 -18.93 2.00 -2.75
CA ASP A 106 -19.00 1.58 -1.36
C ASP A 106 -20.21 2.16 -0.64
N LEU A 107 -20.60 3.40 -0.93
CA LEU A 107 -21.87 3.97 -0.46
C LEU A 107 -23.07 3.16 -0.99
N ALA A 108 -23.11 2.85 -2.28
CA ALA A 108 -24.20 2.08 -2.88
C ALA A 108 -24.34 0.66 -2.30
N LYS A 109 -23.22 0.03 -1.90
CA LYS A 109 -23.22 -1.29 -1.24
C LYS A 109 -23.70 -1.24 0.21
N ASN A 110 -23.40 -0.15 0.93
CA ASN A 110 -23.65 -0.04 2.37
C ASN A 110 -24.93 0.72 2.72
N LEU A 111 -25.51 1.49 1.79
CA LEU A 111 -26.82 2.09 1.96
C LEU A 111 -27.90 1.02 1.79
N SER A 112 -28.71 0.79 2.83
CA SER A 112 -29.77 -0.20 2.82
C SER A 112 -30.83 0.11 1.76
N GLN A 113 -31.31 -0.93 1.05
CA GLN A 113 -32.37 -0.85 0.02
C GLN A 113 -33.73 -0.34 0.56
N GLU A 114 -33.84 -0.12 1.87
CA GLU A 114 -35.10 0.15 2.58
C GLU A 114 -35.52 1.64 2.54
N ASN A 115 -34.68 2.56 2.03
CA ASN A 115 -35.02 3.98 1.95
C ASN A 115 -34.85 4.55 0.53
N PRO A 116 -35.95 4.74 -0.23
CA PRO A 116 -35.90 5.32 -1.59
C PRO A 116 -35.38 6.77 -1.61
N SER A 117 -35.36 7.48 -0.48
CA SER A 117 -34.75 8.81 -0.34
C SER A 117 -33.22 8.81 -0.38
N SER A 118 -32.56 7.66 -0.15
CA SER A 118 -31.09 7.56 -0.19
C SER A 118 -30.52 7.62 -1.61
N PHE A 119 -31.30 7.16 -2.59
CA PHE A 119 -30.88 7.06 -3.99
C PHE A 119 -30.78 8.43 -4.67
N SER A 120 -31.74 9.32 -4.40
CA SER A 120 -31.77 10.68 -4.93
C SER A 120 -30.64 11.56 -4.39
N SER A 121 -30.15 11.30 -3.18
CA SER A 121 -29.07 12.08 -2.56
C SER A 121 -27.68 11.76 -3.12
N SER A 122 -27.44 10.52 -3.58
CA SER A 122 -26.14 10.15 -4.19
C SER A 122 -25.99 10.68 -5.62
N LEU A 123 -27.09 10.85 -6.36
CA LEU A 123 -27.08 11.40 -7.73
C LEU A 123 -27.02 12.93 -7.77
N HIS A 124 -27.11 13.62 -6.63
CA HIS A 124 -27.18 15.08 -6.55
C HIS A 124 -25.88 15.76 -6.09
N CYS A 125 -24.79 15.01 -5.92
CA CYS A 125 -23.47 15.61 -5.67
C CYS A 125 -22.92 16.13 -7.00
N LYS A 126 -22.94 17.46 -7.16
CA LYS A 126 -22.52 18.21 -8.34
C LYS A 126 -21.39 19.15 -7.94
#